data_AF-A0A8I3Q3G4-F1
#
_entry.id   AF-A0A8I3Q3G4-F1
#
_cell.length_a   1.000
_cell.length_b   1.000
_cell.length_c   1.000
_cell.angle_alpha   90.00
_cell.angle_beta   90.00
_cell.angle_gamma   90.00
#
_symmetry.space_group_name_H-M   'P 1'
#
loop_
_entity.id
_entity.type
_entity.pdbx_description
1 polymer ?
#
loop_
_entity_poly.entity_id
_entity_poly.type
_entity_poly.pdbx_seq_one_letter_code
_entity_poly.pdbx_strand_id
1 'polypeptide(L)'
;MAEAALDAVRRELREFPAAARELSVPLAVPYLDEPPTPLHFYRDWVCPNRPCIIRNALQHWPALQKWSFPYLRATVGSTEVSVAVTPDGYADAVRGNRFVMPAERRLPLSCVLDVLEGQAQHPGVLYVQKQCSNLPTELPQLLSDLEPHVPWASEALGKMPDAVNFWLGEAAAVTSLHKDHYENLYCVVSGEKRFLLHPPSDRPFIPYELYTPATYQLTQEGSFKMVDEEAMEKVPWIPLDPLAPDLARYPNYSQARALCCTVQAGEMLYLPALWFHHVQQSHGCIAVNYWYDMEYDLKYSYFQLLDSLTKASGLD
;
A
#
# COMPACT_ATOMS: atom_id res chain seq x y z
N MET A 1 41.96 11.07 -3.73
CA MET A 1 41.24 11.71 -2.61
C MET A 1 39.73 11.70 -2.83
N ALA A 2 39.22 12.18 -3.97
CA ALA A 2 37.77 12.19 -4.24
C ALA A 2 37.12 10.79 -4.28
N GLU A 3 37.75 9.81 -4.93
CA GLU A 3 37.23 8.43 -4.99
C GLU A 3 37.18 7.76 -3.62
N ALA A 4 38.25 7.88 -2.83
CA ALA A 4 38.28 7.39 -1.45
C ALA A 4 37.21 8.07 -0.55
N ALA A 5 36.91 9.35 -0.78
CA ALA A 5 35.84 10.04 -0.08
C ALA A 5 34.45 9.53 -0.50
N LEU A 6 34.24 9.26 -1.80
CA LEU A 6 33.00 8.68 -2.31
C LEU A 6 32.76 7.27 -1.77
N ASP A 7 33.81 6.45 -1.68
CA ASP A 7 33.71 5.11 -1.10
C ASP A 7 33.43 5.15 0.41
N ALA A 8 33.97 6.13 1.13
CA ALA A 8 33.57 6.38 2.52
C ALA A 8 32.08 6.71 2.61
N VAL A 9 31.55 7.62 1.77
CA VAL A 9 30.10 7.93 1.73
C VAL A 9 29.26 6.69 1.44
N ARG A 10 29.65 5.87 0.45
CA ARG A 10 28.95 4.62 0.12
C ARG A 10 28.95 3.64 1.29
N ARG A 11 30.05 3.54 2.04
CA ARG A 11 30.13 2.69 3.22
C ARG A 11 29.14 3.14 4.29
N GLU A 12 29.11 4.43 4.64
CA GLU A 12 28.17 4.96 5.63
C GLU A 12 26.71 4.75 5.19
N LEU A 13 26.39 4.93 3.91
CA LEU A 13 25.05 4.67 3.36
C LEU A 13 24.66 3.19 3.41
N ARG A 14 25.60 2.25 3.30
CA ARG A 14 25.34 0.81 3.42
C ARG A 14 25.22 0.35 4.87
N GLU A 15 25.95 0.98 5.79
CA GLU A 15 25.88 0.66 7.22
C GLU A 15 24.64 1.27 7.89
N PHE A 16 24.15 2.41 7.38
CA PHE A 16 23.01 3.14 7.95
C PHE A 16 21.72 2.31 8.09
N PRO A 17 21.23 1.54 7.10
CA PRO A 17 20.01 0.74 7.24
C PRO A 17 20.08 -0.23 8.42
N ALA A 18 21.25 -0.85 8.64
CA ALA A 18 21.48 -1.75 9.77
C ALA A 18 21.49 -1.01 11.11
N ALA A 19 22.26 0.07 11.21
CA ALA A 19 22.33 0.88 12.42
C ALA A 19 20.95 1.47 12.81
N ALA A 20 20.19 1.96 11.83
CA ALA A 20 18.86 2.52 12.04
C ALA A 20 17.89 1.44 12.54
N ARG A 21 17.80 0.28 11.87
CA ARG A 21 16.85 -0.76 12.27
C ARG A 21 17.19 -1.39 13.63
N GLU A 22 18.47 -1.58 13.95
CA GLU A 22 18.90 -2.13 15.24
C GLU A 22 18.52 -1.22 16.41
N LEU A 23 18.50 0.09 16.18
CA LEU A 23 18.10 1.08 17.19
C LEU A 23 16.57 1.26 17.25
N SER A 24 15.89 1.31 16.10
CA SER A 24 14.54 1.87 16.03
C SER A 24 13.48 0.99 15.38
N VAL A 25 13.79 -0.11 14.70
CA VAL A 25 12.79 -0.94 14.00
C VAL A 25 12.67 -2.30 14.69
N PRO A 26 11.46 -2.70 15.14
CA PRO A 26 11.29 -3.99 15.80
C PRO A 26 11.53 -5.15 14.83
N LEU A 27 11.87 -6.34 15.37
CA LEU A 27 12.10 -7.53 14.54
C LEU A 27 10.80 -8.14 13.96
N ALA A 28 9.66 -7.77 14.52
CA ALA A 28 8.32 -8.16 14.09
C ALA A 28 7.37 -6.99 14.34
N VAL A 29 6.27 -6.92 13.59
CA VAL A 29 5.24 -5.90 13.81
C VAL A 29 4.53 -6.19 15.14
N PRO A 30 4.61 -5.31 16.15
CA PRO A 30 4.00 -5.52 17.44
C PRO A 30 2.48 -5.36 17.40
N TYR A 31 1.81 -6.02 18.34
CA TYR A 31 0.36 -5.91 18.54
C TYR A 31 0.05 -5.01 19.75
N LEU A 32 -0.99 -4.21 19.62
CA LEU A 32 -1.69 -3.55 20.71
C LEU A 32 -3.02 -4.28 20.94
N ASP A 33 -3.33 -4.62 22.18
CA ASP A 33 -4.57 -5.34 22.50
C ASP A 33 -5.82 -4.44 22.42
N GLU A 34 -5.65 -3.11 22.50
CA GLU A 34 -6.71 -2.12 22.43
C GLU A 34 -6.21 -0.81 21.80
N PRO A 35 -7.11 0.08 21.35
CA PRO A 35 -6.73 1.40 20.83
C PRO A 35 -5.88 2.21 21.80
N PRO A 36 -4.75 2.78 21.34
CA PRO A 36 -3.92 3.63 22.19
C PRO A 36 -4.60 4.97 22.48
N THR A 37 -4.18 5.64 23.57
CA THR A 37 -4.50 7.06 23.74
C THR A 37 -3.82 7.89 22.65
N PRO A 38 -4.35 9.07 22.28
CA PRO A 38 -3.74 9.93 21.27
C PRO A 38 -2.25 10.23 21.53
N LEU A 39 -1.90 10.54 22.78
CA LEU A 39 -0.52 10.80 23.20
C LEU A 39 0.38 9.56 23.02
N HIS A 40 -0.08 8.38 23.42
CA HIS A 40 0.68 7.13 23.25
C HIS A 40 0.83 6.77 21.77
N PHE A 41 -0.22 6.98 20.98
CA PHE A 41 -0.15 6.75 19.54
C PHE A 41 0.95 7.59 18.91
N TYR A 42 0.94 8.90 19.19
CA TYR A 42 1.92 9.81 18.62
C TYR A 42 3.35 9.51 19.11
N ARG A 43 3.54 9.33 20.42
CA ARG A 43 4.86 9.13 21.03
C ARG A 43 5.50 7.79 20.64
N ASP A 44 4.73 6.71 20.65
CA ASP A 44 5.27 5.35 20.58
C ASP A 44 5.30 4.80 19.15
N TRP A 45 4.52 5.39 18.23
CA TRP A 45 4.35 4.88 16.86
C TRP A 45 4.58 5.94 15.79
N VAL A 46 3.87 7.07 15.81
CA VAL A 46 3.95 8.09 14.75
C VAL A 46 5.30 8.80 14.74
N CYS A 47 5.71 9.36 15.88
CA CYS A 47 6.98 10.07 16.02
C CYS A 47 8.17 9.17 15.66
N PRO A 48 8.34 7.95 16.25
CA PRO A 48 9.44 7.05 15.91
C PRO A 48 9.24 6.31 14.57
N ASN A 49 8.12 6.54 13.87
CA ASN A 49 7.79 5.98 12.55
C ASN A 49 7.82 4.44 12.54
N ARG A 50 7.03 3.82 13.43
CA ARG A 50 6.99 2.36 13.65
C ARG A 50 5.60 1.79 13.37
N PRO A 51 5.49 0.66 12.63
CA PRO A 51 4.22 0.01 12.41
C PRO A 51 3.75 -0.73 13.66
N CYS A 52 2.43 -0.88 13.81
CA CYS A 52 1.80 -1.78 14.78
C CYS A 52 0.45 -2.27 14.29
N ILE A 53 0.02 -3.42 14.79
CA ILE A 53 -1.36 -3.91 14.60
C ILE A 53 -2.14 -3.63 15.87
N ILE A 54 -3.25 -2.91 15.74
CA ILE A 54 -4.15 -2.56 16.82
C ILE A 54 -5.35 -3.50 16.75
N ARG A 55 -5.50 -4.30 17.78
CA ARG A 55 -6.68 -5.12 18.00
C ARG A 55 -7.75 -4.29 18.70
N ASN A 56 -8.95 -4.81 18.62
CA ASN A 56 -10.09 -4.26 19.30
C ASN A 56 -10.42 -2.79 18.98
N ALA A 57 -10.07 -2.35 17.78
CA ALA A 57 -10.28 -0.99 17.30
C ALA A 57 -11.53 -0.82 16.42
N LEU A 58 -12.19 -1.91 16.03
CA LEU A 58 -13.24 -1.90 14.99
C LEU A 58 -14.58 -2.49 15.45
N GLN A 59 -14.70 -2.98 16.71
CA GLN A 59 -15.90 -3.67 17.21
C GLN A 59 -17.15 -2.82 17.18
N HIS A 60 -17.00 -1.50 17.30
CA HIS A 60 -18.12 -0.56 17.26
C HIS A 60 -18.64 -0.33 15.85
N TRP A 61 -17.94 -0.78 14.81
CA TRP A 61 -18.39 -0.65 13.43
C TRP A 61 -19.44 -1.74 13.09
N PRO A 62 -20.66 -1.35 12.67
CA PRO A 62 -21.62 -2.30 12.11
C PRO A 62 -21.06 -3.14 10.96
N ALA A 63 -20.11 -2.59 10.18
CA ALA A 63 -19.44 -3.26 9.07
C ALA A 63 -18.87 -4.62 9.45
N LEU A 64 -18.27 -4.76 10.64
CA LEU A 64 -17.62 -6.02 11.05
C LEU A 64 -18.59 -7.19 11.21
N GLN A 65 -19.88 -6.91 11.42
CA GLN A 65 -20.94 -7.91 11.53
C GLN A 65 -21.80 -8.01 10.26
N LYS A 66 -21.87 -6.93 9.47
CA LYS A 66 -22.77 -6.83 8.31
C LYS A 66 -22.09 -7.15 6.98
N TRP A 67 -20.85 -6.71 6.78
CA TRP A 67 -20.21 -6.70 5.47
C TRP A 67 -19.82 -8.11 5.03
N SER A 68 -20.68 -8.66 4.19
CA SER A 68 -20.54 -9.92 3.48
C SER A 68 -20.93 -9.69 2.02
N PHE A 69 -20.58 -10.59 1.12
CA PHE A 69 -20.98 -10.46 -0.29
C PHE A 69 -22.50 -10.34 -0.47
N PRO A 70 -23.36 -11.14 0.21
CA PRO A 70 -24.81 -10.95 0.15
C PRO A 70 -25.27 -9.56 0.62
N TYR A 71 -24.67 -9.03 1.69
CA TYR A 71 -24.98 -7.69 2.19
C TYR A 71 -24.59 -6.62 1.17
N LEU A 72 -23.34 -6.64 0.68
CA LEU A 72 -22.86 -5.67 -0.30
C LEU A 72 -23.71 -5.73 -1.58
N ARG A 73 -24.09 -6.93 -2.04
CA ARG A 73 -24.98 -7.13 -3.18
C ARG A 73 -26.36 -6.51 -2.95
N ALA A 74 -26.95 -6.71 -1.77
CA ALA A 74 -28.27 -6.16 -1.45
C ALA A 74 -28.25 -4.64 -1.24
N THR A 75 -27.16 -4.09 -0.69
CA THR A 75 -27.07 -2.68 -0.29
C THR A 75 -26.54 -1.76 -1.39
N VAL A 76 -25.51 -2.22 -2.13
CA VAL A 76 -24.81 -1.42 -3.16
C VAL A 76 -24.50 -2.21 -4.43
N GLY A 77 -25.15 -3.36 -4.66
CA GLY A 77 -24.87 -4.23 -5.81
C GLY A 77 -25.05 -3.53 -7.15
N SER A 78 -26.08 -2.69 -7.31
CA SER A 78 -26.31 -1.93 -8.53
C SER A 78 -25.44 -0.67 -8.67
N THR A 79 -24.68 -0.30 -7.63
CA THR A 79 -23.85 0.90 -7.65
C THR A 79 -22.63 0.67 -8.53
N GLU A 80 -22.39 1.56 -9.49
CA GLU A 80 -21.19 1.51 -10.31
C GLU A 80 -19.97 2.04 -9.56
N VAL A 81 -18.91 1.24 -9.56
CA VAL A 81 -17.62 1.55 -8.94
C VAL A 81 -16.50 1.52 -9.98
N SER A 82 -15.42 2.26 -9.71
CA SER A 82 -14.18 2.16 -10.46
C SER A 82 -13.43 0.87 -10.08
N VAL A 83 -13.20 0.01 -11.07
CA VAL A 83 -12.52 -1.28 -10.94
C VAL A 83 -11.24 -1.26 -11.78
N ALA A 84 -10.13 -1.58 -11.14
CA ALA A 84 -8.87 -1.86 -11.83
C ALA A 84 -8.91 -3.27 -12.41
N VAL A 85 -8.53 -3.39 -13.67
CA VAL A 85 -8.47 -4.65 -14.40
C VAL A 85 -7.05 -4.85 -14.94
N THR A 86 -6.43 -5.97 -14.62
CA THR A 86 -5.07 -6.31 -15.05
C THR A 86 -5.03 -7.75 -15.58
N PRO A 87 -4.11 -8.09 -16.50
CA PRO A 87 -4.02 -9.45 -17.01
C PRO A 87 -3.54 -10.47 -15.97
N ASP A 88 -2.72 -10.03 -15.01
CA ASP A 88 -1.96 -10.90 -14.10
C ASP A 88 -2.13 -10.54 -12.61
N GLY A 89 -2.94 -9.52 -12.30
CA GLY A 89 -3.21 -9.07 -10.93
C GLY A 89 -2.32 -7.93 -10.43
N TYR A 90 -1.33 -7.47 -11.20
CA TYR A 90 -0.41 -6.43 -10.76
C TYR A 90 -0.73 -5.10 -11.41
N ALA A 91 -1.50 -4.28 -10.70
CA ALA A 91 -1.67 -2.88 -11.02
C ALA A 91 -0.44 -2.09 -10.56
N ASP A 92 -0.13 -1.00 -11.28
CA ASP A 92 0.93 -0.05 -10.90
C ASP A 92 2.26 -0.76 -10.62
N ALA A 93 2.73 -1.51 -11.62
CA ALA A 93 3.91 -2.36 -11.52
C ALA A 93 4.79 -2.25 -12.76
N VAL A 94 6.08 -2.56 -12.59
CA VAL A 94 7.01 -2.64 -13.71
C VAL A 94 6.74 -3.91 -14.53
N ARG A 95 6.59 -3.76 -15.84
CA ARG A 95 6.45 -4.86 -16.81
C ARG A 95 7.37 -4.61 -17.99
N GLY A 96 8.41 -5.44 -18.09
CA GLY A 96 9.49 -5.22 -19.05
C GLY A 96 10.21 -3.90 -18.77
N ASN A 97 10.09 -2.94 -19.69
CA ASN A 97 10.71 -1.62 -19.61
C ASN A 97 9.69 -0.48 -19.37
N ARG A 98 8.50 -0.80 -18.87
CA ARG A 98 7.40 0.13 -18.63
C ARG A 98 6.93 0.05 -17.18
N PHE A 99 6.43 1.17 -16.66
CA PHE A 99 5.55 1.19 -15.49
C PHE A 99 4.13 1.13 -16.03
N VAL A 100 3.35 0.11 -15.65
CA VAL A 100 2.05 -0.15 -16.25
C VAL A 100 0.93 0.03 -15.23
N MET A 101 0.08 1.02 -15.50
CA MET A 101 -1.15 1.29 -14.77
C MET A 101 -2.27 0.34 -15.22
N PRO A 102 -3.24 0.03 -14.34
CA PRO A 102 -4.33 -0.87 -14.67
C PRO A 102 -5.26 -0.30 -15.74
N ALA A 103 -6.03 -1.17 -16.40
CA ALA A 103 -7.17 -0.72 -17.17
C ALA A 103 -8.29 -0.34 -16.20
N GLU A 104 -8.85 0.87 -16.32
CA GLU A 104 -10.00 1.26 -15.50
C GLU A 104 -11.33 0.92 -16.20
N ARG A 105 -12.27 0.38 -15.43
CA ARG A 105 -13.65 0.12 -15.85
C ARG A 105 -14.62 0.60 -14.79
N ARG A 106 -15.78 1.11 -15.22
CA ARG A 106 -16.93 1.34 -14.36
C ARG A 106 -17.82 0.11 -14.45
N LEU A 107 -18.00 -0.60 -13.34
CA LEU A 107 -18.80 -1.82 -13.26
C LEU A 107 -19.75 -1.74 -12.07
N PRO A 108 -20.98 -2.28 -12.17
CA PRO A 108 -21.80 -2.53 -11.00
C PRO A 108 -21.06 -3.44 -10.01
N LEU A 109 -21.14 -3.12 -8.72
CA LEU A 109 -20.47 -3.92 -7.69
C LEU A 109 -20.94 -5.38 -7.71
N SER A 110 -22.20 -5.64 -8.06
CA SER A 110 -22.73 -7.00 -8.22
C SER A 110 -21.95 -7.81 -9.25
N CYS A 111 -21.49 -7.20 -10.35
CA CYS A 111 -20.69 -7.90 -11.35
C CYS A 111 -19.31 -8.28 -10.81
N VAL A 112 -18.69 -7.42 -10.00
CA VAL A 112 -17.44 -7.75 -9.30
C VAL A 112 -17.65 -8.91 -8.34
N LEU A 113 -18.74 -8.88 -7.57
CA LEU A 113 -19.11 -9.97 -6.65
C LEU A 113 -19.40 -11.28 -7.40
N ASP A 114 -20.05 -11.24 -8.57
CA ASP A 114 -20.28 -12.44 -9.38
C ASP A 114 -18.97 -13.11 -9.81
N VAL A 115 -17.95 -12.32 -10.15
CA VAL A 115 -16.61 -12.84 -10.49
C VAL A 115 -15.94 -13.44 -9.26
N LEU A 116 -15.98 -12.75 -8.12
CA LEU A 116 -15.41 -13.24 -6.85
C LEU A 116 -16.12 -14.50 -6.32
N GLU A 117 -17.41 -14.66 -6.60
CA GLU A 117 -18.17 -15.87 -6.23
C GLU A 117 -18.04 -17.00 -7.27
N GLY A 118 -17.31 -16.77 -8.37
CA GLY A 118 -17.17 -17.72 -9.48
C GLY A 118 -18.44 -17.92 -10.30
N GLN A 119 -19.43 -17.03 -10.15
CA GLN A 119 -20.70 -17.05 -10.89
C GLN A 119 -20.57 -16.40 -12.28
N ALA A 120 -19.58 -15.54 -12.46
CA ALA A 120 -19.21 -14.95 -13.74
C ALA A 120 -17.71 -15.10 -14.00
N GLN A 121 -17.34 -15.03 -15.29
CA GLN A 121 -15.95 -14.99 -15.72
C GLN A 121 -15.65 -13.59 -16.25
N HIS A 122 -14.44 -13.09 -15.99
CA HIS A 122 -13.97 -11.82 -16.55
C HIS A 122 -12.54 -12.02 -17.10
N PRO A 123 -12.20 -11.40 -18.24
CA PRO A 123 -10.82 -11.40 -18.72
C PRO A 123 -9.93 -10.60 -17.75
N GLY A 124 -8.95 -11.27 -17.15
CA GLY A 124 -8.02 -10.68 -16.19
C GLY A 124 -8.56 -10.63 -14.76
N VAL A 125 -7.80 -9.98 -13.89
CA VAL A 125 -7.98 -9.90 -12.45
C VAL A 125 -8.60 -8.56 -12.07
N LEU A 126 -9.64 -8.59 -11.24
CA LEU A 126 -10.41 -7.45 -10.76
C LEU A 126 -9.98 -7.01 -9.37
N TYR A 127 -9.84 -5.69 -9.21
CA TYR A 127 -9.61 -5.07 -7.90
C TYR A 127 -10.31 -3.70 -7.81
N VAL A 128 -11.22 -3.55 -6.86
CA VAL A 128 -11.74 -2.24 -6.43
C VAL A 128 -10.67 -1.61 -5.53
N GLN A 129 -9.87 -0.71 -6.11
CA GLN A 129 -8.66 -0.17 -5.46
C GLN A 129 -8.46 1.33 -5.66
N LYS A 130 -9.47 2.09 -6.09
CA LYS A 130 -9.30 3.51 -6.37
C LYS A 130 -9.02 4.31 -5.09
N GLN A 131 -7.83 4.89 -4.98
CA GLN A 131 -7.29 5.50 -3.75
C GLN A 131 -7.60 7.01 -3.63
N CYS A 132 -8.71 7.47 -4.22
CA CYS A 132 -9.12 8.88 -4.25
C CYS A 132 -10.36 9.13 -3.37
N SER A 133 -10.37 8.59 -2.16
CA SER A 133 -11.54 8.62 -1.26
C SER A 133 -12.78 7.99 -1.92
N ASN A 134 -12.60 6.80 -2.51
CA ASN A 134 -13.67 6.12 -3.26
C ASN A 134 -14.83 5.67 -2.37
N LEU A 135 -14.63 5.42 -1.07
CA LEU A 135 -15.71 5.02 -0.17
C LEU A 135 -16.79 6.11 -0.07
N PRO A 136 -16.49 7.36 0.36
CA PRO A 136 -17.52 8.38 0.45
C PRO A 136 -18.02 8.88 -0.91
N THR A 137 -17.23 8.77 -1.97
CA THR A 137 -17.59 9.31 -3.30
C THR A 137 -18.38 8.32 -4.16
N GLU A 138 -18.05 7.03 -4.12
CA GLU A 138 -18.68 6.00 -4.94
C GLU A 138 -19.63 5.09 -4.15
N LEU A 139 -19.42 4.93 -2.84
CA LEU A 139 -20.19 4.02 -1.98
C LEU A 139 -20.74 4.71 -0.70
N PRO A 140 -21.36 5.90 -0.80
CA PRO A 140 -21.80 6.67 0.38
C PRO A 140 -22.81 5.93 1.27
N GLN A 141 -23.55 4.96 0.72
CA GLN A 141 -24.52 4.15 1.46
C GLN A 141 -23.84 3.28 2.54
N LEU A 142 -22.57 2.94 2.35
CA LEU A 142 -21.79 2.14 3.29
C LEU A 142 -21.21 2.96 4.45
N LEU A 143 -21.20 4.31 4.36
CA LEU A 143 -20.63 5.16 5.40
C LEU A 143 -21.34 5.04 6.74
N SER A 144 -22.61 4.63 6.76
CA SER A 144 -23.35 4.41 8.01
C SER A 144 -22.88 3.18 8.80
N ASP A 145 -22.05 2.32 8.19
CA ASP A 145 -21.56 1.08 8.81
C ASP A 145 -20.18 1.21 9.47
N LEU A 146 -19.56 2.39 9.42
CA LEU A 146 -18.23 2.65 9.97
C LEU A 146 -18.05 4.13 10.30
N GLU A 147 -16.92 4.50 10.90
CA GLU A 147 -16.64 5.90 11.21
C GLU A 147 -15.98 6.62 10.02
N PRO A 148 -16.27 7.92 9.80
CA PRO A 148 -15.63 8.69 8.73
C PRO A 148 -14.15 9.00 8.99
N HIS A 149 -13.68 8.81 10.23
CA HIS A 149 -12.29 8.92 10.63
C HIS A 149 -12.04 8.05 11.88
N VAL A 150 -10.79 7.94 12.32
CA VAL A 150 -10.43 7.21 13.54
C VAL A 150 -10.18 8.23 14.66
N PRO A 151 -11.09 8.41 15.64
CA PRO A 151 -11.09 9.59 16.52
C PRO A 151 -9.78 9.83 17.27
N TRP A 152 -9.23 8.79 17.89
CA TRP A 152 -7.99 8.88 18.67
C TRP A 152 -6.77 9.17 17.79
N ALA A 153 -6.76 8.73 16.54
CA ALA A 153 -5.69 9.01 15.61
C ALA A 153 -5.78 10.44 15.05
N SER A 154 -7.00 10.91 14.75
CA SER A 154 -7.22 12.29 14.31
C SER A 154 -6.84 13.30 15.41
N GLU A 155 -7.14 12.99 16.68
CA GLU A 155 -6.67 13.79 17.81
C GLU A 155 -5.14 13.78 17.92
N ALA A 156 -4.51 12.60 17.77
CA ALA A 156 -3.06 12.46 17.85
C ALA A 156 -2.33 13.23 16.73
N LEU A 157 -2.85 13.16 15.51
CA LEU A 157 -2.26 13.79 14.31
C LEU A 157 -2.70 15.26 14.16
N GLY A 158 -3.68 15.71 14.94
CA GLY A 158 -4.23 17.07 14.87
C GLY A 158 -4.94 17.40 13.55
N LYS A 159 -5.36 16.38 12.78
CA LYS A 159 -6.00 16.55 11.46
C LYS A 159 -6.99 15.41 11.15
N MET A 160 -7.88 15.67 10.19
CA MET A 160 -8.80 14.67 9.63
C MET A 160 -8.14 13.91 8.48
N PRO A 161 -8.64 12.73 8.10
CA PRO A 161 -8.11 12.02 6.95
C PRO A 161 -8.44 12.76 5.65
N ASP A 162 -7.48 12.80 4.72
CA ASP A 162 -7.64 13.34 3.37
C ASP A 162 -8.47 12.39 2.49
N ALA A 163 -8.35 11.08 2.74
CA ALA A 163 -9.05 10.06 1.99
C ALA A 163 -9.50 8.91 2.88
N VAL A 164 -10.67 8.36 2.56
CA VAL A 164 -11.18 7.10 3.11
C VAL A 164 -11.44 6.16 1.94
N ASN A 165 -10.65 5.09 1.81
CA ASN A 165 -10.73 4.21 0.66
C ASN A 165 -11.34 2.85 1.03
N PHE A 166 -12.16 2.33 0.12
CA PHE A 166 -12.73 1.00 0.14
C PHE A 166 -11.96 0.07 -0.78
N TRP A 167 -11.71 -1.14 -0.30
CA TRP A 167 -10.95 -2.16 -1.00
C TRP A 167 -11.72 -3.48 -1.08
N LEU A 168 -11.82 -4.04 -2.27
CA LEU A 168 -12.38 -5.37 -2.53
C LEU A 168 -11.73 -5.97 -3.78
N GLY A 169 -11.07 -7.12 -3.65
CA GLY A 169 -10.33 -7.70 -4.78
C GLY A 169 -10.17 -9.21 -4.73
N GLU A 170 -9.75 -9.74 -5.87
CA GLU A 170 -9.34 -11.13 -6.01
C GLU A 170 -8.03 -11.42 -5.26
N ALA A 171 -7.78 -12.68 -4.89
CA ALA A 171 -6.52 -13.07 -4.27
C ALA A 171 -5.29 -12.83 -5.16
N ALA A 172 -5.48 -12.90 -6.49
CA ALA A 172 -4.42 -12.66 -7.46
C ALA A 172 -4.06 -11.17 -7.58
N ALA A 173 -4.91 -10.25 -7.11
CA ALA A 173 -4.61 -8.83 -7.16
C ALA A 173 -3.54 -8.49 -6.10
N VAL A 174 -2.38 -8.01 -6.55
CA VAL A 174 -1.21 -7.72 -5.73
C VAL A 174 -0.79 -6.26 -5.95
N THR A 175 -0.57 -5.54 -4.86
CA THR A 175 0.01 -4.20 -4.91
C THR A 175 1.52 -4.30 -4.79
N SER A 176 2.24 -3.83 -5.81
CA SER A 176 3.70 -3.89 -5.89
C SER A 176 4.38 -3.05 -4.80
N LEU A 177 5.68 -3.25 -4.58
CA LEU A 177 6.42 -2.55 -3.54
C LEU A 177 6.48 -1.04 -3.86
N HIS A 178 5.95 -0.21 -2.96
CA HIS A 178 5.93 1.25 -3.09
C HIS A 178 5.86 1.89 -1.70
N LYS A 179 5.86 3.23 -1.64
CA LYS A 179 5.69 4.00 -0.40
C LYS A 179 4.73 5.16 -0.62
N ASP A 180 4.03 5.54 0.45
CA ASP A 180 3.11 6.68 0.45
C ASP A 180 3.60 7.83 1.35
N HIS A 181 3.12 9.03 1.09
CA HIS A 181 3.34 10.22 1.93
C HIS A 181 2.18 10.41 2.93
N TYR A 182 1.59 9.30 3.38
CA TYR A 182 0.42 9.31 4.27
C TYR A 182 0.67 8.43 5.50
N GLU A 183 0.20 8.89 6.64
CA GLU A 183 -0.02 8.02 7.80
C GLU A 183 -1.27 7.17 7.52
N ASN A 184 -1.09 5.86 7.38
CA ASN A 184 -2.13 4.97 6.89
C ASN A 184 -2.67 4.06 8.00
N LEU A 185 -3.97 4.14 8.27
CA LEU A 185 -4.68 3.20 9.15
C LEU A 185 -5.49 2.22 8.32
N TYR A 186 -4.95 1.02 8.13
CA TYR A 186 -5.50 -0.02 7.27
C TYR A 186 -6.34 -1.02 8.07
N CYS A 187 -7.65 -1.02 7.84
CA CYS A 187 -8.63 -1.77 8.62
C CYS A 187 -9.19 -2.93 7.79
N VAL A 188 -9.00 -4.18 8.24
CA VAL A 188 -9.56 -5.34 7.54
C VAL A 188 -10.92 -5.68 8.14
N VAL A 189 -11.96 -5.70 7.31
CA VAL A 189 -13.35 -6.00 7.73
C VAL A 189 -13.68 -7.48 7.50
N SER A 190 -13.22 -8.05 6.39
CA SER A 190 -13.41 -9.47 6.07
C SER A 190 -12.19 -10.02 5.32
N GLY A 191 -11.80 -11.26 5.63
CA GLY A 191 -10.61 -11.90 5.07
C GLY A 191 -9.32 -11.49 5.79
N GLU A 192 -8.21 -11.48 5.06
CA GLU A 192 -6.91 -11.07 5.56
C GLU A 192 -6.07 -10.36 4.50
N LYS A 193 -5.18 -9.48 4.98
CA LYS A 193 -4.16 -8.78 4.18
C LYS A 193 -2.78 -9.18 4.67
N ARG A 194 -1.87 -9.49 3.75
CA ARG A 194 -0.49 -9.85 4.05
C ARG A 194 0.43 -8.74 3.54
N PHE A 195 1.14 -8.10 4.46
CA PHE A 195 2.06 -7.02 4.16
C PHE A 195 3.50 -7.51 4.28
N LEU A 196 4.30 -7.16 3.28
CA LEU A 196 5.75 -7.15 3.36
C LEU A 196 6.19 -5.70 3.43
N LEU A 197 6.94 -5.34 4.46
CA LEU A 197 7.28 -3.97 4.81
C LEU A 197 8.80 -3.78 4.84
N HIS A 198 9.28 -2.64 4.35
CA HIS A 198 10.63 -2.15 4.63
C HIS A 198 10.57 -0.74 5.24
N PRO A 199 11.39 -0.45 6.26
CA PRO A 199 11.47 0.90 6.81
C PRO A 199 12.05 1.87 5.76
N PRO A 200 11.77 3.18 5.86
CA PRO A 200 12.34 4.19 4.96
C PRO A 200 13.87 4.16 4.93
N SER A 201 14.51 3.73 6.03
CA SER A 201 15.95 3.59 6.16
C SER A 201 16.56 2.50 5.27
N ASP A 202 15.78 1.52 4.79
CA ASP A 202 16.26 0.48 3.85
C ASP A 202 16.42 1.02 2.41
N ARG A 203 16.07 2.28 2.15
CA ARG A 203 16.17 2.94 0.84
C ARG A 203 17.49 2.69 0.08
N PRO A 204 18.69 2.72 0.70
CA PRO A 204 19.95 2.43 0.01
C PRO A 204 20.06 1.06 -0.65
N PHE A 205 19.17 0.13 -0.30
CA PHE A 205 19.13 -1.24 -0.81
C PHE A 205 17.88 -1.54 -1.65
N ILE A 206 16.95 -0.59 -1.77
CA ILE A 206 15.73 -0.73 -2.55
C ILE A 206 15.93 -0.02 -3.88
N PRO A 207 16.01 -0.75 -5.01
CA PRO A 207 16.34 -0.16 -6.31
C PRO A 207 15.17 0.69 -6.84
N TYR A 208 15.50 1.81 -7.48
CA TYR A 208 14.59 2.62 -8.25
C TYR A 208 15.11 2.83 -9.67
N GLU A 209 14.22 2.74 -10.65
CA GLU A 209 14.53 3.03 -12.06
C GLU A 209 13.43 3.92 -12.65
N LEU A 210 13.78 4.65 -13.73
CA LEU A 210 12.84 5.50 -14.46
C LEU A 210 12.20 4.76 -15.62
N TYR A 211 10.88 4.62 -15.58
CA TYR A 211 10.11 3.91 -16.60
C TYR A 211 9.20 4.83 -17.39
N THR A 212 9.03 4.52 -18.68
CA THR A 212 7.96 5.14 -19.46
C THR A 212 6.61 4.61 -18.94
N PRO A 213 5.67 5.49 -18.55
CA PRO A 213 4.34 5.07 -18.13
C PRO A 213 3.54 4.50 -19.30
N ALA A 214 2.75 3.48 -19.02
CA ALA A 214 1.78 2.90 -19.92
C ALA A 214 0.53 2.49 -19.15
N THR A 215 -0.58 2.31 -19.86
CA THR A 215 -1.85 1.86 -19.29
C THR A 215 -2.30 0.60 -20.02
N TYR A 216 -2.84 -0.37 -19.28
CA TYR A 216 -3.52 -1.49 -19.90
C TYR A 216 -4.82 -1.04 -20.58
N GLN A 217 -5.07 -1.56 -21.77
CA GLN A 217 -6.34 -1.46 -22.47
C GLN A 217 -6.91 -2.86 -22.69
N LEU A 218 -8.09 -3.12 -22.13
CA LEU A 218 -8.87 -4.32 -22.39
C LEU A 218 -9.67 -4.16 -23.69
N THR A 219 -9.37 -4.98 -24.69
CA THR A 219 -10.06 -4.99 -25.99
C THR A 219 -11.43 -5.66 -25.90
N GLN A 220 -12.28 -5.46 -26.92
CA GLN A 220 -13.59 -6.13 -27.03
C GLN A 220 -13.46 -7.66 -27.15
N GLU A 221 -12.31 -8.16 -27.58
CA GLU A 221 -12.01 -9.59 -27.72
C GLU A 221 -11.55 -10.23 -26.40
N GLY A 222 -11.44 -9.45 -25.32
CA GLY A 222 -10.99 -9.92 -24.01
C GLY A 222 -9.46 -10.00 -23.86
N SER A 223 -8.69 -9.40 -24.77
CA SER A 223 -7.22 -9.35 -24.71
C SER A 223 -6.71 -8.03 -24.13
N PHE A 224 -5.52 -8.05 -23.52
CA PHE A 224 -4.87 -6.87 -22.96
C PHE A 224 -3.79 -6.33 -23.87
N LYS A 225 -3.77 -5.00 -24.07
CA LYS A 225 -2.70 -4.27 -24.75
C LYS A 225 -2.10 -3.24 -23.79
N MET A 226 -0.80 -3.05 -23.83
CA MET A 226 -0.14 -1.95 -23.14
C MET A 226 -0.02 -0.77 -24.11
N VAL A 227 -0.47 0.41 -23.68
CA VAL A 227 -0.41 1.64 -24.48
C VAL A 227 0.35 2.69 -23.70
N ASP A 228 1.38 3.26 -24.32
CA ASP A 228 2.24 4.28 -23.70
C ASP A 228 1.46 5.57 -23.46
N GLU A 229 1.70 6.19 -22.31
CA GLU A 229 1.20 7.51 -22.01
C GLU A 229 2.23 8.54 -22.48
N GLU A 230 2.27 8.82 -23.79
CA GLU A 230 3.30 9.65 -24.44
C GLU A 230 3.42 11.07 -23.87
N ALA A 231 2.34 11.59 -23.28
CA ALA A 231 2.31 12.92 -22.67
C ALA A 231 2.79 12.95 -21.20
N MET A 232 3.05 11.80 -20.58
CA MET A 232 3.47 11.71 -19.19
C MET A 232 5.00 11.61 -19.08
N GLU A 233 5.54 12.23 -18.03
CA GLU A 233 6.95 12.07 -17.69
C GLU A 233 7.26 10.63 -17.23
N LYS A 234 8.54 10.26 -17.28
CA LYS A 234 8.97 8.96 -16.76
C LYS A 234 8.71 8.89 -15.25
N VAL A 235 8.20 7.74 -14.81
CA VAL A 235 7.86 7.48 -13.42
C VAL A 235 9.01 6.71 -12.76
N PRO A 236 9.56 7.18 -11.63
CA PRO A 236 10.46 6.37 -10.82
C PRO A 236 9.67 5.27 -10.10
N TRP A 237 10.02 4.01 -10.32
CA TRP A 237 9.37 2.88 -9.64
C TRP A 237 10.37 1.79 -9.23
N ILE A 238 9.95 0.95 -8.28
CA ILE A 238 10.74 -0.17 -7.80
C ILE A 238 10.51 -1.37 -8.74
N PRO A 239 11.56 -1.87 -9.42
CA PRO A 239 11.42 -3.00 -10.36
C PRO A 239 11.43 -4.38 -9.70
N LEU A 240 11.80 -4.44 -8.44
CA LEU A 240 12.04 -5.68 -7.72
C LEU A 240 10.73 -6.23 -7.13
N ASP A 241 10.46 -7.51 -7.39
CA ASP A 241 9.46 -8.27 -6.63
C ASP A 241 10.09 -8.73 -5.30
N PRO A 242 9.60 -8.24 -4.15
CA PRO A 242 10.19 -8.56 -2.86
C PRO A 242 9.97 -10.02 -2.44
N LEU A 243 9.02 -10.74 -3.05
CA LEU A 243 8.76 -12.16 -2.79
C LEU A 243 9.69 -13.08 -3.58
N ALA A 244 10.20 -12.62 -4.72
CA ALA A 244 11.11 -13.35 -5.58
C ALA A 244 12.19 -12.41 -6.16
N PRO A 245 13.07 -11.86 -5.32
CA PRO A 245 14.00 -10.83 -5.75
C PRO A 245 15.04 -11.36 -6.74
N ASP A 246 15.21 -10.66 -7.87
CA ASP A 246 16.33 -10.89 -8.79
C ASP A 246 17.62 -10.33 -8.18
N LEU A 247 18.27 -11.13 -7.34
CA LEU A 247 19.54 -10.78 -6.69
C LEU A 247 20.73 -10.79 -7.65
N ALA A 248 20.58 -11.30 -8.88
CA ALA A 248 21.61 -11.16 -9.90
C ALA A 248 21.63 -9.72 -10.44
N ARG A 249 20.46 -9.12 -10.64
CA ARG A 249 20.33 -7.72 -11.06
C ARG A 249 20.46 -6.73 -9.90
N TYR A 250 19.88 -7.06 -8.74
CA TYR A 250 19.83 -6.19 -7.56
C TYR A 250 20.44 -6.85 -6.32
N PRO A 251 21.75 -7.17 -6.32
CA PRO A 251 22.38 -7.91 -5.23
C PRO A 251 22.31 -7.19 -3.87
N ASN A 252 22.29 -5.85 -3.88
CA ASN A 252 22.23 -5.03 -2.67
C ASN A 252 20.94 -5.23 -1.87
N TYR A 253 19.84 -5.62 -2.52
CA TYR A 253 18.56 -5.86 -1.84
C TYR A 253 18.66 -6.95 -0.76
N SER A 254 19.59 -7.91 -0.90
CA SER A 254 19.85 -8.94 0.12
C SER A 254 20.30 -8.38 1.48
N GLN A 255 20.72 -7.11 1.54
CA GLN A 255 21.11 -6.42 2.77
C GLN A 255 19.95 -5.68 3.46
N ALA A 256 18.85 -5.45 2.73
CA ALA A 256 17.59 -4.97 3.29
C ALA A 256 16.96 -6.05 4.17
N ARG A 257 16.08 -5.65 5.09
CA ARG A 257 15.41 -6.61 5.98
C ARG A 257 13.91 -6.35 6.00
N ALA A 258 13.17 -7.22 5.31
CA ALA A 258 11.72 -7.18 5.29
C ALA A 258 11.13 -7.53 6.68
N LEU A 259 10.07 -6.82 7.05
CA LEU A 259 9.15 -7.18 8.12
C LEU A 259 7.85 -7.67 7.47
N CYS A 260 7.36 -8.84 7.84
CA CYS A 260 6.10 -9.36 7.34
C CYS A 260 5.05 -9.38 8.46
N CYS A 261 3.82 -9.02 8.13
CA CYS A 261 2.67 -9.19 9.02
C CYS A 261 1.40 -9.54 8.25
N THR A 262 0.46 -10.18 8.95
CA THR A 262 -0.88 -10.46 8.45
C THR A 262 -1.87 -9.69 9.32
N VAL A 263 -2.75 -8.94 8.67
CA VAL A 263 -3.84 -8.18 9.30
C VAL A 263 -5.13 -8.95 9.03
N GLN A 264 -5.78 -9.42 10.09
CA GLN A 264 -7.00 -10.22 9.99
C GLN A 264 -8.25 -9.35 10.16
N ALA A 265 -9.42 -9.92 9.84
CA ALA A 265 -10.71 -9.28 10.07
C ALA A 265 -10.85 -8.77 11.53
N GLY A 266 -11.18 -7.49 11.69
CA GLY A 266 -11.29 -6.81 12.99
C GLY A 266 -10.00 -6.15 13.48
N GLU A 267 -8.88 -6.35 12.80
CA GLU A 267 -7.60 -5.71 13.11
C GLU A 267 -7.35 -4.46 12.25
N MET A 268 -6.61 -3.50 12.83
CA MET A 268 -6.15 -2.29 12.16
C MET A 268 -4.63 -2.25 12.15
N LEU A 269 -4.00 -2.15 10.98
CA LEU A 269 -2.57 -1.86 10.85
C LEU A 269 -2.37 -0.34 10.80
N TYR A 270 -1.54 0.17 11.70
CA TYR A 270 -0.87 1.45 11.45
C TYR A 270 0.36 1.19 10.58
N LEU A 271 0.29 1.66 9.34
CA LEU A 271 1.36 1.68 8.36
C LEU A 271 1.92 3.11 8.29
N PRO A 272 3.11 3.37 8.84
CA PRO A 272 3.63 4.72 8.96
C PRO A 272 4.00 5.32 7.61
N ALA A 273 3.98 6.65 7.51
CA ALA A 273 4.41 7.36 6.32
C ALA A 273 5.81 6.94 5.86
N LEU A 274 6.00 6.92 4.53
CA LEU A 274 7.22 6.55 3.81
C LEU A 274 7.66 5.08 3.91
N TRP A 275 6.97 4.23 4.67
CA TRP A 275 7.28 2.80 4.71
C TRP A 275 7.00 2.15 3.36
N PHE A 276 8.00 1.42 2.86
CA PHE A 276 7.81 0.62 1.67
C PHE A 276 6.95 -0.58 2.01
N HIS A 277 5.95 -0.86 1.19
CA HIS A 277 5.03 -1.96 1.45
C HIS A 277 4.56 -2.62 0.16
N HIS A 278 4.46 -3.94 0.23
CA HIS A 278 3.91 -4.82 -0.79
C HIS A 278 2.74 -5.60 -0.17
N VAL A 279 1.62 -5.71 -0.89
CA VAL A 279 0.36 -6.18 -0.30
C VAL A 279 -0.23 -7.34 -1.10
N GLN A 280 -0.49 -8.45 -0.42
CA GLN A 280 -1.33 -9.54 -0.89
C GLN A 280 -2.62 -9.62 -0.06
N GLN A 281 -3.62 -10.34 -0.56
CA GLN A 281 -4.92 -10.46 0.10
C GLN A 281 -5.52 -11.86 -0.06
N SER A 282 -6.37 -12.26 0.88
CA SER A 282 -7.27 -13.40 0.66
C SER A 282 -8.27 -13.07 -0.44
N HIS A 283 -8.82 -14.09 -1.10
CA HIS A 283 -9.84 -13.90 -2.13
C HIS A 283 -11.06 -13.21 -1.54
N GLY A 284 -11.52 -12.12 -2.17
CA GLY A 284 -12.69 -11.40 -1.69
C GLY A 284 -12.49 -10.60 -0.41
N CYS A 285 -11.23 -10.31 -0.03
CA CYS A 285 -10.92 -9.50 1.13
C CYS A 285 -11.62 -8.13 1.05
N ILE A 286 -12.28 -7.72 2.14
CA ILE A 286 -12.89 -6.39 2.28
C ILE A 286 -12.09 -5.60 3.29
N ALA A 287 -11.60 -4.43 2.90
CA ALA A 287 -10.86 -3.54 3.79
C ALA A 287 -11.24 -2.08 3.56
N VAL A 288 -10.99 -1.26 4.57
CA VAL A 288 -11.11 0.20 4.52
C VAL A 288 -9.82 0.80 5.06
N ASN A 289 -9.33 1.86 4.46
CA ASN A 289 -8.18 2.57 5.02
C ASN A 289 -8.43 4.07 5.11
N TYR A 290 -7.78 4.71 6.09
CA TYR A 290 -7.76 6.15 6.28
C TYR A 290 -6.36 6.68 6.01
N TRP A 291 -6.28 7.71 5.17
CA TRP A 291 -5.04 8.40 4.88
C TRP A 291 -5.03 9.78 5.49
N TYR A 292 -4.04 10.05 6.33
CA TYR A 292 -3.76 11.37 6.90
C TYR A 292 -2.45 11.87 6.30
N ASP A 293 -2.44 13.04 5.66
CA ASP A 293 -1.21 13.57 5.07
C ASP A 293 -0.12 13.68 6.14
N MET A 294 1.07 13.21 5.80
CA MET A 294 2.16 13.15 6.75
C MET A 294 2.59 14.56 7.18
N GLU A 295 3.24 14.67 8.33
CA GLU A 295 3.96 15.91 8.65
C GLU A 295 5.27 15.96 7.85
N TYR A 296 5.47 17.03 7.07
CA TYR A 296 6.69 17.27 6.30
C TYR A 296 7.77 17.88 7.20
N ASP A 297 8.20 17.09 8.18
CA ASP A 297 9.14 17.47 9.22
C ASP A 297 10.60 17.11 8.88
N LEU A 298 11.44 17.03 9.92
CA LEU A 298 12.84 16.68 9.78
C LEU A 298 13.04 15.25 9.24
N LYS A 299 12.14 14.29 9.54
CA LYS A 299 12.25 12.92 9.03
C LYS A 299 12.09 12.89 7.52
N TYR A 300 11.13 13.66 6.98
CA TYR A 300 10.95 13.81 5.55
C TYR A 300 12.20 14.42 4.89
N SER A 301 12.73 15.50 5.47
CA SER A 301 13.96 16.13 4.96
C SER A 301 15.15 15.16 4.95
N TYR A 302 15.32 14.36 6.01
CA TYR A 302 16.37 13.33 6.06
C TYR A 302 16.15 12.21 5.04
N PHE A 303 14.91 11.79 4.82
CA PHE A 303 14.60 10.79 3.79
C PHE A 303 14.95 11.31 2.39
N GLN A 304 14.61 12.56 2.07
CA GLN A 304 14.97 13.18 0.78
C GLN A 304 16.48 13.27 0.58
N LEU A 305 17.23 13.59 1.65
CA LEU A 305 18.69 13.56 1.64
C LEU A 305 19.22 12.14 1.40
N LEU A 306 18.69 11.15 2.10
CA LEU A 306 19.08 9.75 1.96
C LEU A 306 18.83 9.23 0.53
N ASP A 307 17.64 9.49 -0.03
CA ASP A 307 17.28 9.13 -1.39
C ASP A 307 18.22 9.79 -2.42
N SER A 308 18.45 11.10 -2.27
CA SER A 308 19.34 11.85 -3.15
C SER A 308 20.79 11.36 -3.10
N LEU A 309 21.31 11.08 -1.89
CA LEU A 309 22.67 10.55 -1.71
C LEU A 309 22.81 9.12 -2.22
N THR A 310 21.77 8.29 -2.10
CA THR A 310 21.75 6.93 -2.65
C THR A 310 21.92 6.97 -4.17
N LYS A 311 21.14 7.82 -4.85
CA LYS A 311 21.24 8.05 -6.30
C LYS A 311 22.59 8.65 -6.70
N ALA A 312 23.02 9.73 -6.03
CA ALA A 312 24.25 10.44 -6.36
C ALA A 312 25.53 9.60 -6.13
N SER A 313 25.49 8.64 -5.20
CA SER A 313 26.61 7.74 -4.93
C SER A 313 26.66 6.51 -5.85
N GLY A 314 25.60 6.26 -6.63
CA GLY A 314 25.45 5.10 -7.51
C GLY A 314 25.22 3.79 -6.76
N LEU A 315 24.51 3.84 -5.64
CA LEU A 315 24.04 2.65 -4.91
C LEU A 315 22.70 2.11 -5.43
N ASP A 316 21.92 3.00 -6.07
CA ASP A 316 20.66 2.74 -6.76
C ASP A 316 20.88 2.25 -8.20
#